data_AF-D8LXM0-F1
#
_entry.id   AF-D8LXM0-F1
#
_cell.length_a   1.000
_cell.length_b   1.000
_cell.length_c   1.000
_cell.angle_alpha   90.00
_cell.angle_beta   90.00
_cell.angle_gamma   90.00
#
_symmetry.space_group_name_H-M   'P 1'
#
loop_
_entity.id
_entity.type
_entity.pdbx_description
1 polymer ?
#
loop_
_entity_poly.entity_id
_entity_poly.type
_entity_poly.pdbx_seq_one_letter_code
_entity_poly.pdbx_strand_id
1 'polypeptide(L)'
;MKELQDAQEADVTHKLSERNVVEIVEKITKKGLIDLLNTRSGIREYLTWSELETEILEEIDAHDGRVTYQELEDAINVDITYIEKSVKELCSRNCGVMNLRNQEIISDRYTDNLVTRSISQIQFHGIMKVGLLATRFNVPVNFLQSSVIPLICERSPDIQFKNGDLFTTSFIRRNQARIRGLCAAIDRPCLLSELSELFVETYSLEKTFLQESIEQLLKRGDVRGSIKTGSFIPHKFESQKTDALLSFLRTNQYISKQQLHQNRVGMERIHHNQIDSPSAYFQKQGYSHSLIELDSIWVGDDLVEEFHSTITEFVNEDGFIELSTVFPPSFTPKDVSLVLKQIPKLAFEFAVNSPTIYTVLGDFVVRTDLLNTLALNHLRSMESAVLNALQKNQTLDSCVPSIEKLQEELREASVCDGFAVKRYDGGNVRQ
;
A
#
# COMPACT_ATOMS: atom_id res chain seq x y z
N MET A 1 -37.30 -58.08 34.00
CA MET A 1 -36.87 -58.65 32.70
C MET A 1 -36.77 -60.17 32.80
N LYS A 2 -35.86 -60.72 33.61
CA LYS A 2 -35.70 -62.18 33.77
C LYS A 2 -36.96 -62.91 34.27
N GLU A 3 -37.64 -62.38 35.28
CA GLU A 3 -38.88 -62.97 35.82
C GLU A 3 -40.07 -62.94 34.83
N LEU A 4 -40.10 -61.98 33.88
CA LEU A 4 -41.11 -61.92 32.82
C LEU A 4 -40.83 -62.93 31.72
N GLN A 5 -39.55 -63.13 31.41
CA GLN A 5 -39.07 -64.11 30.44
C GLN A 5 -39.30 -65.54 30.94
N ASP A 6 -38.98 -65.79 32.22
CA ASP A 6 -39.22 -67.07 32.89
C ASP A 6 -40.74 -67.38 33.01
N ALA A 7 -41.59 -66.36 33.17
CA ALA A 7 -43.05 -66.51 33.18
C ALA A 7 -43.66 -66.75 31.78
N GLN A 8 -42.99 -66.31 30.71
CA GLN A 8 -43.40 -66.58 29.31
C GLN A 8 -43.00 -67.99 28.86
N GLU A 9 -41.91 -68.54 29.40
CA GLU A 9 -41.43 -69.90 29.10
C GLU A 9 -42.11 -71.00 29.92
N ALA A 10 -42.86 -70.64 30.97
CA ALA A 10 -43.67 -71.59 31.72
C ALA A 10 -44.82 -72.14 30.85
N ASP A 11 -45.00 -73.46 30.82
CA ASP A 11 -45.98 -74.13 29.96
C ASP A 11 -47.41 -73.91 30.51
N VAL A 12 -48.03 -72.80 30.12
CA VAL A 12 -49.38 -72.41 30.56
C VAL A 12 -50.44 -73.12 29.71
N THR A 13 -51.33 -73.87 30.37
CA THR A 13 -52.45 -74.64 29.78
C THR A 13 -53.51 -73.81 29.04
N HIS A 14 -53.40 -72.48 29.07
CA HIS A 14 -54.32 -71.54 28.43
C HIS A 14 -53.53 -70.49 27.62
N LYS A 15 -53.07 -70.86 26.43
CA LYS A 15 -52.54 -69.90 25.45
C LYS A 15 -53.72 -69.09 24.89
N LEU A 16 -53.67 -67.77 25.01
CA LEU A 16 -54.62 -66.88 24.35
C LEU A 16 -54.44 -67.03 22.84
N SER A 17 -55.56 -67.14 22.11
CA SER A 17 -55.50 -67.09 20.65
C SER A 17 -55.03 -65.70 20.21
N GLU A 18 -54.34 -65.61 19.08
CA GLU A 18 -53.87 -64.35 18.51
C GLU A 18 -55.01 -63.32 18.37
N ARG A 19 -56.21 -63.78 17.99
CA ARG A 19 -57.43 -62.96 17.92
C ARG A 19 -57.80 -62.35 19.27
N ASN A 20 -57.72 -63.14 20.34
CA ASN A 20 -58.02 -62.66 21.69
C ASN A 20 -56.95 -61.67 22.17
N VAL A 21 -55.67 -61.90 21.85
CA VAL A 21 -54.56 -60.98 22.17
C VAL A 21 -54.78 -59.63 21.49
N VAL A 22 -55.10 -59.62 20.20
CA VAL A 22 -55.39 -58.39 19.44
C VAL A 22 -56.57 -57.64 20.04
N GLU A 23 -57.65 -58.32 20.40
CA GLU A 23 -58.83 -57.66 20.99
C GLU A 23 -58.54 -57.10 22.39
N ILE A 24 -57.69 -57.77 23.17
CA ILE A 24 -57.23 -57.29 24.47
C ILE A 24 -56.37 -56.05 24.29
N VAL A 25 -55.38 -56.08 23.38
CA VAL A 25 -54.50 -54.94 23.08
C VAL A 25 -55.34 -53.76 22.60
N GLU A 26 -56.26 -53.97 21.66
CA GLU A 26 -57.14 -52.91 21.15
C GLU A 26 -58.01 -52.30 22.27
N LYS A 27 -58.53 -53.11 23.20
CA LYS A 27 -59.29 -52.62 24.37
C LYS A 27 -58.41 -51.84 25.34
N ILE A 28 -57.16 -52.24 25.55
CA ILE A 28 -56.21 -51.54 26.42
C ILE A 28 -55.80 -50.19 25.81
N THR A 29 -55.53 -50.17 24.50
CA THR A 29 -55.22 -48.95 23.74
C THR A 29 -56.41 -47.99 23.72
N LYS A 30 -57.64 -48.47 23.48
CA LYS A 30 -58.87 -47.64 23.55
C LYS A 30 -59.12 -47.05 24.92
N LYS A 31 -58.66 -47.70 26.00
CA LYS A 31 -58.73 -47.18 27.36
C LYS A 31 -57.61 -46.20 27.70
N GLY A 32 -56.69 -45.93 26.77
CA GLY A 32 -55.56 -45.01 26.96
C GLY A 32 -54.50 -45.52 27.94
N LEU A 33 -54.48 -46.82 28.22
CA LEU A 33 -53.54 -47.41 29.18
C LEU A 33 -52.16 -47.66 28.57
N ILE A 34 -52.09 -47.89 27.25
CA ILE A 34 -50.86 -48.10 26.49
C ILE A 34 -51.03 -47.44 25.12
N ASP A 35 -50.01 -46.72 24.66
CA ASP A 35 -49.93 -46.15 23.32
C ASP A 35 -48.99 -47.00 22.45
N LEU A 36 -49.52 -47.54 21.35
CA LEU A 36 -48.84 -48.51 20.49
C LEU A 36 -48.96 -48.08 19.02
N LEU A 37 -47.87 -48.26 18.29
CA LEU A 37 -47.75 -48.01 16.86
C LEU A 37 -47.95 -49.31 16.09
N ASN A 38 -48.53 -49.24 14.90
CA ASN A 38 -48.70 -50.40 14.01
C ASN A 38 -47.66 -50.35 12.88
N THR A 39 -47.18 -51.51 12.44
CA THR A 39 -46.29 -51.62 11.27
C THR A 39 -47.07 -51.54 9.95
N ARG A 40 -46.38 -51.23 8.83
CA ARG A 40 -46.99 -51.08 7.49
C ARG A 40 -47.36 -52.40 6.84
N SER A 41 -46.65 -53.49 7.16
CA SER A 41 -46.75 -54.78 6.48
C SER A 41 -48.07 -55.52 6.68
N GLY A 42 -49.01 -54.98 7.48
CA GLY A 42 -50.30 -55.62 7.75
C GLY A 42 -50.22 -56.85 8.67
N ILE A 43 -49.00 -57.21 9.08
CA ILE A 43 -48.72 -58.16 10.15
C ILE A 43 -48.96 -57.41 11.47
N ARG A 44 -49.60 -58.07 12.43
CA ARG A 44 -50.05 -57.47 13.71
C ARG A 44 -48.88 -57.30 14.70
N GLU A 45 -47.89 -56.55 14.27
CA GLU A 45 -46.75 -56.14 15.08
C GLU A 45 -47.03 -54.76 15.65
N TYR A 46 -46.81 -54.64 16.96
CA TYR A 46 -47.02 -53.42 17.72
C TYR A 46 -45.68 -52.93 18.25
N LEU A 47 -45.40 -51.64 18.05
CA LEU A 47 -44.17 -51.01 18.52
C LEU A 47 -44.51 -49.95 19.58
N THR A 48 -43.71 -49.87 20.63
CA THR A 48 -43.82 -48.77 21.60
C THR A 48 -42.98 -47.59 21.12
N TRP A 49 -43.33 -46.36 21.52
CA TRP A 49 -42.51 -45.19 21.19
C TRP A 49 -41.06 -45.30 21.67
N SER A 50 -40.84 -45.90 22.85
CA SER A 50 -39.48 -46.10 23.38
C SER A 50 -38.67 -47.10 22.55
N GLU A 51 -39.33 -48.14 22.01
CA GLU A 51 -38.67 -49.11 21.16
C GLU A 51 -38.35 -48.50 19.79
N LEU A 52 -39.29 -47.73 19.22
CA LEU A 52 -39.07 -46.99 17.98
C LEU A 52 -37.86 -46.05 18.08
N GLU A 53 -37.70 -45.35 19.20
CA GLU A 53 -36.52 -44.51 19.43
C GLU A 53 -35.23 -45.32 19.46
N THR A 54 -35.26 -46.51 20.04
CA THR A 54 -34.10 -47.41 20.13
C THR A 54 -33.74 -47.95 18.76
N GLU A 55 -34.71 -48.46 18.01
CA GLU A 55 -34.53 -48.95 16.64
C GLU A 55 -34.02 -47.85 15.70
N ILE A 56 -34.54 -46.61 15.81
CA ILE A 56 -34.02 -45.47 15.03
C ILE A 56 -32.53 -45.23 15.32
N LEU A 57 -32.12 -45.24 16.58
CA LEU A 57 -30.71 -45.03 16.95
C LEU A 57 -29.81 -46.18 16.47
N GLU A 58 -30.26 -47.42 16.61
CA GLU A 58 -29.54 -48.60 16.13
C GLU A 58 -29.37 -48.57 14.62
N GLU A 59 -30.42 -48.18 13.88
CA GLU A 59 -30.38 -48.11 12.42
C GLU A 59 -29.46 -46.98 11.93
N ILE A 60 -29.43 -45.85 12.64
CA ILE A 60 -28.46 -44.77 12.39
C ILE A 60 -27.04 -45.29 12.58
N ASP A 61 -26.77 -46.04 13.64
CA ASP A 61 -25.44 -46.57 13.92
C ASP A 61 -25.04 -47.65 12.90
N ALA A 62 -25.98 -48.46 12.42
CA ALA A 62 -25.77 -49.48 11.38
C ALA A 62 -25.37 -48.87 10.03
N HIS A 63 -25.91 -47.69 9.70
CA HIS A 63 -25.65 -46.95 8.47
C HIS A 63 -24.51 -45.91 8.58
N ASP A 64 -23.52 -46.19 9.44
CA ASP A 64 -22.35 -45.33 9.66
C ASP A 64 -22.71 -43.89 10.09
N GLY A 65 -23.89 -43.71 10.70
CA GLY A 65 -24.31 -42.48 11.33
C GLY A 65 -25.08 -41.49 10.45
N ARG A 66 -25.48 -41.82 9.23
CA ARG A 66 -26.31 -40.97 8.35
C ARG A 66 -27.37 -41.80 7.63
N VAL A 67 -28.65 -41.44 7.79
CA VAL A 67 -29.80 -42.19 7.22
C VAL A 67 -30.91 -41.25 6.77
N THR A 68 -31.58 -41.59 5.67
CA THR A 68 -32.81 -40.90 5.22
C THR A 68 -34.04 -41.45 5.93
N TYR A 69 -35.11 -40.66 6.03
CA TYR A 69 -36.35 -41.14 6.66
C TYR A 69 -37.01 -42.27 5.87
N GLN A 70 -36.76 -42.36 4.57
CA GLN A 70 -37.23 -43.48 3.72
C GLN A 70 -36.49 -44.77 4.06
N GLU A 71 -35.17 -44.72 4.25
CA GLU A 71 -34.40 -45.89 4.68
C GLU A 71 -34.81 -46.35 6.09
N LEU A 72 -35.07 -45.42 7.02
CA LEU A 72 -35.63 -45.77 8.34
C LEU A 72 -37.02 -46.39 8.24
N GLU A 73 -37.87 -45.84 7.37
CA GLU A 73 -39.22 -46.33 7.11
C GLU A 73 -39.22 -47.77 6.55
N ASP A 74 -38.30 -48.06 5.63
CA ASP A 74 -38.15 -49.39 5.02
C ASP A 74 -37.52 -50.40 5.99
N ALA A 75 -36.53 -49.97 6.79
CA ALA A 75 -35.84 -50.83 7.75
C ALA A 75 -36.72 -51.18 8.97
N ILE A 76 -37.38 -50.18 9.54
CA ILE A 76 -38.20 -50.32 10.76
C ILE A 76 -39.65 -50.70 10.42
N ASN A 77 -40.08 -50.56 9.16
CA ASN A 77 -41.42 -50.91 8.68
C ASN A 77 -42.55 -50.13 9.40
N VAL A 78 -42.26 -48.88 9.78
CA VAL A 78 -43.17 -47.95 10.47
C VAL A 78 -43.43 -46.74 9.57
N ASP A 79 -44.63 -46.15 9.65
CA ASP A 79 -44.99 -44.95 8.88
C ASP A 79 -44.06 -43.75 9.15
N ILE A 80 -43.65 -43.04 8.10
CA ILE A 80 -42.77 -41.86 8.18
C ILE A 80 -43.27 -40.83 9.19
N THR A 81 -44.57 -40.65 9.37
CA THR A 81 -45.12 -39.66 10.32
C THR A 81 -44.73 -39.95 11.77
N TYR A 82 -44.62 -41.23 12.15
CA TYR A 82 -44.18 -41.63 13.48
C TYR A 82 -42.67 -41.49 13.64
N ILE A 83 -41.90 -41.77 12.57
CA ILE A 83 -40.46 -41.54 12.53
C ILE A 83 -40.17 -40.04 12.66
N GLU A 84 -40.85 -39.18 11.90
CA GLU A 84 -40.70 -37.73 11.96
C GLU A 84 -40.94 -37.18 13.36
N LYS A 85 -41.99 -37.67 14.04
CA LYS A 85 -42.31 -37.26 15.41
C LYS A 85 -41.23 -37.72 16.39
N SER A 86 -40.77 -38.96 16.29
CA SER A 86 -39.76 -39.54 17.18
C SER A 86 -38.39 -38.89 16.98
N VAL A 87 -37.97 -38.68 15.73
CA VAL A 87 -36.72 -37.98 15.40
C VAL A 87 -36.74 -36.55 15.93
N LYS A 88 -37.87 -35.84 15.82
CA LYS A 88 -38.00 -34.48 16.37
C LYS A 88 -37.82 -34.46 17.89
N GLU A 89 -38.29 -35.48 18.59
CA GLU A 89 -38.13 -35.65 20.03
C GLU A 89 -36.72 -36.09 20.43
N LEU A 90 -36.05 -36.92 19.63
CA LEU A 90 -34.63 -37.26 19.80
C LEU A 90 -33.71 -36.04 19.61
N CYS A 91 -34.01 -35.21 18.60
CA CYS A 91 -33.27 -33.97 18.36
C CYS A 91 -33.46 -32.96 19.49
N SER A 92 -34.68 -32.85 20.05
CA SER A 92 -34.96 -31.88 21.13
C SER A 92 -34.34 -32.29 22.47
N ARG A 93 -34.17 -33.59 22.71
CA ARG A 93 -33.49 -34.14 23.89
C ARG A 93 -31.96 -34.18 23.77
N ASN A 94 -31.39 -33.71 22.65
CA ASN A 94 -29.95 -33.77 22.36
C ASN A 94 -29.36 -35.18 22.51
N CYS A 95 -30.03 -36.19 21.96
CA CYS A 95 -29.57 -37.59 22.00
C CYS A 95 -28.39 -37.89 21.07
N GLY A 96 -27.55 -36.90 20.75
CA GLY A 96 -26.41 -37.04 19.83
C GLY A 96 -26.80 -37.25 18.37
N VAL A 97 -27.98 -36.78 17.97
CA VAL A 97 -28.48 -36.82 16.59
C VAL A 97 -29.05 -35.47 16.19
N MET A 98 -28.97 -35.17 14.89
CA MET A 98 -29.53 -33.95 14.33
C MET A 98 -30.12 -34.18 12.94
N ASN A 99 -31.11 -33.36 12.62
CA ASN A 99 -31.81 -33.42 11.34
C ASN A 99 -31.17 -32.46 10.32
N LEU A 100 -30.93 -32.94 9.11
CA LEU A 100 -30.49 -32.16 7.96
C LEU A 100 -31.68 -31.71 7.10
N ARG A 101 -31.44 -30.76 6.20
CA ARG A 101 -32.43 -30.41 5.18
C ARG A 101 -32.56 -31.61 4.23
N ASN A 102 -33.79 -32.11 4.02
CA ASN A 102 -34.21 -33.24 3.18
C ASN A 102 -34.57 -34.56 3.92
N GLN A 103 -35.11 -34.49 5.15
CA GLN A 103 -35.53 -35.70 5.88
C GLN A 103 -34.37 -36.71 6.07
N GLU A 104 -33.20 -36.19 6.44
CA GLU A 104 -32.02 -36.99 6.74
C GLU A 104 -31.63 -36.77 8.20
N ILE A 105 -31.34 -37.84 8.92
CA ILE A 105 -30.78 -37.80 10.26
C ILE A 105 -29.29 -38.13 10.22
N ILE A 106 -28.51 -37.37 10.99
CA ILE A 106 -27.09 -37.65 11.19
C ILE A 106 -26.79 -37.74 12.68
N SER A 107 -25.84 -38.59 13.03
CA SER A 107 -25.30 -38.72 14.38
C SER A 107 -24.13 -37.76 14.61
N ASP A 108 -23.84 -37.50 15.88
CA ASP A 108 -22.63 -36.82 16.30
C ASP A 108 -21.38 -37.58 15.86
N ARG A 109 -21.42 -38.92 15.82
CA ARG A 109 -20.33 -39.77 15.32
C ARG A 109 -20.02 -39.48 13.85
N TYR A 110 -21.05 -39.33 13.01
CA TYR A 110 -20.87 -38.93 11.62
C TYR A 110 -20.24 -37.55 11.51
N THR A 111 -20.71 -36.59 12.33
CA THR A 111 -20.16 -35.24 12.39
C THR A 111 -18.69 -35.24 12.81
N ASP A 112 -18.33 -36.04 13.81
CA ASP A 112 -16.95 -36.23 14.30
C ASP A 112 -16.01 -36.76 13.20
N ASN A 113 -16.46 -37.81 12.50
CA ASN A 113 -15.74 -38.39 11.38
C ASN A 113 -15.57 -37.38 10.24
N LEU A 114 -16.61 -36.58 9.95
CA LEU A 114 -16.58 -35.53 8.94
C LEU A 114 -15.57 -34.43 9.31
N VAL A 115 -15.52 -34.02 10.59
CA VAL A 115 -14.52 -33.07 11.10
C VAL A 115 -13.12 -33.63 10.91
N THR A 116 -12.86 -34.86 11.34
CA THR A 116 -11.54 -35.51 11.25
C THR A 116 -11.05 -35.65 9.80
N ARG A 117 -11.94 -36.07 8.90
CA ARG A 117 -11.65 -36.14 7.45
C ARG A 117 -11.39 -34.76 6.87
N SER A 118 -12.17 -33.75 7.26
CA SER A 118 -11.99 -32.37 6.79
C SER A 118 -10.66 -31.78 7.24
N ILE A 119 -10.28 -31.96 8.51
CA ILE A 119 -8.97 -31.53 9.04
C ILE A 119 -7.85 -32.14 8.21
N SER A 120 -7.88 -33.45 7.97
CA SER A 120 -6.84 -34.14 7.19
C SER A 120 -6.71 -33.59 5.77
N GLN A 121 -7.85 -33.29 5.11
CA GLN A 121 -7.86 -32.70 3.77
C GLN A 121 -7.32 -31.26 3.76
N ILE A 122 -7.68 -30.44 4.75
CA ILE A 122 -7.21 -29.05 4.87
C ILE A 122 -5.71 -29.02 5.17
N GLN A 123 -5.24 -29.90 6.05
CA GLN A 123 -3.81 -30.04 6.37
C GLN A 123 -2.98 -30.46 5.14
N PHE A 124 -3.50 -31.39 4.34
CA PHE A 124 -2.82 -31.85 3.12
C PHE A 124 -2.71 -30.76 2.05
N HIS A 125 -3.82 -30.05 1.75
CA HIS A 125 -3.83 -29.04 0.69
C HIS A 125 -3.33 -27.66 1.16
N GLY A 126 -3.43 -27.36 2.45
CA GLY A 126 -3.11 -26.08 3.05
C GLY A 126 -4.23 -25.04 2.96
N ILE A 127 -5.09 -25.11 1.95
CA ILE A 127 -6.28 -24.28 1.72
C ILE A 127 -7.44 -25.14 1.21
N MET A 128 -8.67 -24.85 1.64
CA MET A 128 -9.88 -25.54 1.16
C MET A 128 -11.10 -24.63 1.20
N LYS A 129 -11.88 -24.59 0.10
CA LYS A 129 -13.15 -23.86 0.07
C LYS A 129 -14.26 -24.65 0.75
N VAL A 130 -15.10 -24.00 1.56
CA VAL A 130 -16.22 -24.67 2.24
C VAL A 130 -17.21 -25.26 1.24
N GLY A 131 -17.45 -24.57 0.12
CA GLY A 131 -18.32 -25.10 -0.94
C GLY A 131 -17.81 -26.41 -1.54
N LEU A 132 -16.49 -26.59 -1.68
CA LEU A 132 -15.91 -27.85 -2.17
C LEU A 132 -16.08 -28.99 -1.16
N LEU A 133 -15.96 -28.71 0.13
CA LEU A 133 -16.24 -29.69 1.18
C LEU A 133 -17.72 -30.10 1.17
N ALA A 134 -18.63 -29.13 1.00
CA ALA A 134 -20.07 -29.39 0.93
C ALA A 134 -20.42 -30.33 -0.23
N THR A 135 -19.90 -30.07 -1.43
CA THR A 135 -20.10 -30.94 -2.60
C THR A 135 -19.46 -32.31 -2.38
N ARG A 136 -18.24 -32.37 -1.84
CA ARG A 136 -17.50 -33.62 -1.68
C ARG A 136 -18.15 -34.57 -0.68
N PHE A 137 -18.65 -34.04 0.42
CA PHE A 137 -19.32 -34.84 1.46
C PHE A 137 -20.84 -34.92 1.27
N ASN A 138 -21.36 -34.30 0.21
CA ASN A 138 -22.79 -34.19 -0.07
C ASN A 138 -23.57 -33.73 1.17
N VAL A 139 -23.15 -32.61 1.78
CA VAL A 139 -23.81 -32.03 2.96
C VAL A 139 -24.12 -30.55 2.73
N PRO A 140 -25.18 -30.01 3.37
CA PRO A 140 -25.50 -28.59 3.25
C PRO A 140 -24.37 -27.69 3.76
N VAL A 141 -24.09 -26.60 3.04
CA VAL A 141 -23.08 -25.59 3.45
C VAL A 141 -23.41 -25.01 4.84
N ASN A 142 -24.69 -24.77 5.13
CA ASN A 142 -25.12 -24.24 6.43
C ASN A 142 -24.75 -25.19 7.58
N PHE A 143 -24.88 -26.50 7.37
CA PHE A 143 -24.49 -27.50 8.37
C PHE A 143 -22.98 -27.48 8.60
N LEU A 144 -22.18 -27.37 7.53
CA LEU A 144 -20.74 -27.21 7.68
C LEU A 144 -20.40 -25.96 8.49
N GLN A 145 -21.02 -24.83 8.19
CA GLN A 145 -20.76 -23.55 8.85
C GLN A 145 -21.18 -23.54 10.32
N SER A 146 -22.32 -24.13 10.67
CA SER A 146 -22.85 -24.09 12.05
C SER A 146 -22.23 -25.14 12.96
N SER A 147 -21.98 -26.34 12.43
CA SER A 147 -21.70 -27.52 13.27
C SER A 147 -20.31 -28.10 13.05
N VAL A 148 -19.78 -28.06 11.83
CA VAL A 148 -18.50 -28.74 11.50
C VAL A 148 -17.30 -27.79 11.62
N ILE A 149 -17.38 -26.60 11.03
CA ILE A 149 -16.28 -25.63 11.02
C ILE A 149 -15.85 -25.19 12.43
N PRO A 150 -16.77 -24.89 13.38
CA PRO A 150 -16.37 -24.58 14.75
C PRO A 150 -15.55 -25.70 15.39
N LEU A 151 -15.97 -26.96 15.21
CA LEU A 151 -15.26 -28.14 15.72
C LEU A 151 -13.90 -28.34 15.03
N ILE A 152 -13.79 -28.06 13.72
CA ILE A 152 -12.50 -28.07 13.00
C ILE A 152 -11.52 -27.08 13.65
N CYS A 153 -11.97 -25.83 13.85
CA CYS A 153 -11.14 -24.78 14.43
C CYS A 153 -10.77 -25.05 15.90
N GLU A 154 -11.67 -25.68 16.66
CA GLU A 154 -11.42 -26.10 18.04
C GLU A 154 -10.37 -27.22 18.12
N ARG A 155 -10.52 -28.28 17.31
CA ARG A 155 -9.61 -29.43 17.33
C ARG A 155 -8.26 -29.16 16.68
N SER A 156 -8.23 -28.22 15.73
CA SER A 156 -7.02 -27.86 14.99
C SER A 156 -6.87 -26.35 14.98
N PRO A 157 -6.28 -25.76 16.04
CA PRO A 157 -6.08 -24.31 16.16
C PRO A 157 -5.21 -23.71 15.04
N ASP A 158 -4.43 -24.56 14.35
CA ASP A 158 -3.65 -24.17 13.18
C ASP A 158 -4.53 -23.90 11.94
N ILE A 159 -5.80 -24.30 11.94
CA ILE A 159 -6.75 -24.06 10.85
C ILE A 159 -7.61 -22.83 11.17
N GLN A 160 -7.68 -21.90 10.23
CA GLN A 160 -8.45 -20.66 10.35
C GLN A 160 -9.53 -20.58 9.26
N PHE A 161 -10.72 -20.13 9.64
CA PHE A 161 -11.82 -19.86 8.72
C PHE A 161 -11.89 -18.36 8.40
N LYS A 162 -11.80 -18.00 7.12
CA LYS A 162 -11.93 -16.61 6.66
C LYS A 162 -12.57 -16.56 5.27
N ASN A 163 -13.55 -15.68 5.08
CA ASN A 163 -14.21 -15.41 3.79
C ASN A 163 -14.74 -16.65 3.04
N GLY A 164 -15.17 -17.70 3.75
CA GLY A 164 -15.68 -18.92 3.12
C GLY A 164 -14.62 -19.99 2.84
N ASP A 165 -13.36 -19.73 3.20
CA ASP A 165 -12.22 -20.63 3.00
C ASP A 165 -11.56 -21.01 4.33
N LEU A 166 -11.00 -22.22 4.37
CA LEU A 166 -10.25 -22.77 5.50
C LEU A 166 -8.76 -22.82 5.12
N PHE A 167 -7.92 -22.24 5.97
CA PHE A 167 -6.49 -22.10 5.74
C PHE A 167 -5.71 -22.72 6.88
N THR A 168 -4.61 -23.41 6.56
CA THR A 168 -3.61 -23.75 7.58
C THR A 168 -2.69 -22.57 7.83
N THR A 169 -2.27 -22.42 9.09
CA THR A 169 -1.29 -21.41 9.51
C THR A 169 0.03 -21.57 8.74
N SER A 170 0.45 -22.81 8.48
CA SER A 170 1.63 -23.12 7.67
C SER A 170 1.50 -22.64 6.22
N PHE A 171 0.32 -22.78 5.60
CA PHE A 171 0.05 -22.26 4.25
C PHE A 171 0.12 -20.73 4.21
N ILE A 172 -0.51 -20.05 5.18
CA ILE A 172 -0.47 -18.59 5.29
C ILE A 172 0.99 -18.12 5.46
N ARG A 173 1.72 -18.68 6.43
CA ARG A 173 3.13 -18.31 6.69
C ARG A 173 4.03 -18.52 5.48
N ARG A 174 3.87 -19.65 4.77
CA ARG A 174 4.67 -19.95 3.57
C ARG A 174 4.43 -18.91 2.48
N ASN A 175 3.18 -18.55 2.22
CA ASN A 175 2.86 -17.56 1.20
C ASN A 175 3.25 -16.14 1.62
N GLN A 176 3.10 -15.79 2.91
CA GLN A 176 3.62 -14.52 3.45
C GLN A 176 5.15 -14.43 3.31
N ALA A 177 5.90 -15.53 3.51
CA ALA A 177 7.34 -15.56 3.28
C ALA A 177 7.70 -15.33 1.81
N ARG A 178 6.94 -15.91 0.87
CA ARG A 178 7.10 -15.65 -0.58
C ARG A 178 6.83 -14.18 -0.92
N ILE A 179 5.73 -13.63 -0.39
CA ILE A 179 5.36 -12.22 -0.59
C ILE A 179 6.44 -11.29 -0.01
N ARG A 180 6.98 -11.61 1.18
CA ARG A 180 8.11 -10.88 1.76
C ARG A 180 9.33 -10.92 0.85
N GLY A 181 9.65 -12.09 0.28
CA GLY A 181 10.74 -12.24 -0.69
C GLY A 181 10.52 -11.38 -1.95
N LEU A 182 9.29 -11.37 -2.47
CA LEU A 182 8.90 -10.52 -3.60
C LEU A 182 9.09 -9.04 -3.27
N CYS A 183 8.56 -8.56 -2.13
CA CYS A 183 8.72 -7.18 -1.68
C CYS A 183 10.19 -6.79 -1.49
N ALA A 184 11.05 -7.71 -1.06
CA ALA A 184 12.49 -7.46 -0.90
C ALA A 184 13.23 -7.36 -2.25
N ALA A 185 12.72 -8.00 -3.30
CA ALA A 185 13.30 -7.97 -4.64
C ALA A 185 12.91 -6.71 -5.45
N ILE A 186 11.78 -6.10 -5.11
CA ILE A 186 11.28 -4.91 -5.80
C ILE A 186 12.15 -3.70 -5.44
N ASP A 187 12.72 -3.06 -6.46
CA ASP A 187 13.62 -1.91 -6.34
C ASP A 187 12.99 -0.58 -6.75
N ARG A 188 11.76 -0.60 -7.30
CA ARG A 188 11.02 0.57 -7.79
C ARG A 188 9.55 0.49 -7.40
N PRO A 189 8.82 1.63 -7.36
CA PRO A 189 7.38 1.62 -7.15
C PRO A 189 6.66 0.72 -8.15
N CYS A 190 5.77 -0.13 -7.66
CA CYS A 190 5.01 -1.08 -8.47
C CYS A 190 3.54 -1.09 -8.07
N LEU A 191 2.64 -1.22 -9.04
CA LEU A 191 1.21 -1.29 -8.78
C LEU A 191 0.85 -2.62 -8.14
N LEU A 192 0.12 -2.56 -7.02
CA LEU A 192 -0.33 -3.76 -6.32
C LEU A 192 -1.31 -4.58 -7.17
N SER A 193 -2.08 -3.94 -8.05
CA SER A 193 -2.99 -4.63 -8.98
C SER A 193 -2.23 -5.55 -9.94
N GLU A 194 -1.17 -5.05 -10.55
CA GLU A 194 -0.31 -5.81 -11.49
C GLU A 194 0.41 -6.94 -10.76
N LEU A 195 0.95 -6.68 -9.58
CA LEU A 195 1.56 -7.72 -8.74
C LEU A 195 0.54 -8.79 -8.33
N SER A 196 -0.69 -8.40 -8.01
CA SER A 196 -1.74 -9.34 -7.63
C SER A 196 -2.09 -10.26 -8.79
N GLU A 197 -2.13 -9.75 -10.03
CA GLU A 197 -2.40 -10.54 -11.23
C GLU A 197 -1.30 -11.58 -11.48
N LEU A 198 -0.03 -11.16 -11.45
CA LEU A 198 1.10 -12.08 -11.57
C LEU A 198 1.10 -13.16 -10.48
N PHE A 199 0.72 -12.79 -9.26
CA PHE A 199 0.68 -13.72 -8.13
C PHE A 199 -0.47 -14.72 -8.23
N VAL A 200 -1.63 -14.31 -8.75
CA VAL A 200 -2.76 -15.22 -9.04
C VAL A 200 -2.37 -16.23 -10.12
N GLU A 201 -1.73 -15.77 -11.20
CA GLU A 201 -1.28 -16.65 -12.29
C GLU A 201 -0.26 -17.68 -11.81
N THR A 202 0.67 -17.26 -10.94
CA THR A 202 1.76 -18.11 -10.47
C THR A 202 1.33 -19.09 -9.37
N TYR A 203 0.45 -18.66 -8.46
CA TYR A 203 0.14 -19.40 -7.23
C TYR A 203 -1.34 -19.75 -7.05
N SER A 204 -2.22 -19.36 -7.98
CA SER A 204 -3.67 -19.60 -7.92
C SER A 204 -4.33 -19.13 -6.62
N LEU A 205 -3.84 -18.02 -6.07
CA LEU A 205 -4.32 -17.40 -4.84
C LEU A 205 -5.22 -16.19 -5.15
N GLU A 206 -6.09 -15.82 -4.22
CA GLU A 206 -6.95 -14.64 -4.39
C GLU A 206 -6.15 -13.33 -4.37
N LYS A 207 -6.57 -12.35 -5.20
CA LYS A 207 -5.93 -11.02 -5.29
C LYS A 207 -5.88 -10.30 -3.93
N THR A 208 -6.95 -10.42 -3.16
CA THR A 208 -7.11 -9.80 -1.82
C THR A 208 -6.07 -10.32 -0.83
N PHE A 209 -5.72 -11.60 -0.89
CA PHE A 209 -4.75 -12.21 0.02
C PHE A 209 -3.36 -11.56 -0.07
N LEU A 210 -2.90 -11.22 -1.28
CA LEU A 210 -1.61 -10.57 -1.47
C LEU A 210 -1.60 -9.17 -0.86
N GLN A 211 -2.62 -8.37 -1.14
CA GLN A 211 -2.72 -7.00 -0.65
C GLN A 211 -2.77 -6.96 0.88
N GLU A 212 -3.66 -7.76 1.49
CA GLU A 212 -3.76 -7.89 2.94
C GLU A 212 -2.44 -8.38 3.57
N SER A 213 -1.73 -9.31 2.90
CA SER A 213 -0.45 -9.82 3.39
C SER A 213 0.64 -8.74 3.36
N ILE A 214 0.71 -7.94 2.30
CA ILE A 214 1.69 -6.83 2.22
C ILE A 214 1.40 -5.79 3.31
N GLU A 215 0.14 -5.41 3.50
CA GLU A 215 -0.27 -4.47 4.54
C GLU A 215 0.10 -4.99 5.95
N GLN A 216 -0.13 -6.27 6.22
CA GLN A 216 0.26 -6.88 7.49
C GLN A 216 1.79 -6.91 7.69
N LEU A 217 2.55 -7.26 6.65
CA LEU A 217 4.01 -7.29 6.70
C LEU A 217 4.59 -5.88 6.92
N LEU A 218 4.00 -4.86 6.30
CA LEU A 218 4.34 -3.45 6.53
C LEU A 218 4.04 -3.02 7.97
N LYS A 219 2.83 -3.34 8.46
CA LYS A 219 2.41 -3.00 9.83
C LYS A 219 3.29 -3.65 10.90
N ARG A 220 3.79 -4.86 10.65
CA ARG A 220 4.73 -5.58 11.54
C ARG A 220 6.17 -5.11 11.40
N GLY A 221 6.51 -4.42 10.31
CA GLY A 221 7.88 -4.02 9.99
C GLY A 221 8.74 -5.12 9.36
N ASP A 222 8.14 -6.24 8.95
CA ASP A 222 8.83 -7.34 8.25
C ASP A 222 9.25 -6.96 6.82
N VAL A 223 8.51 -6.01 6.23
CA VAL A 223 8.81 -5.35 4.96
C VAL A 223 8.94 -3.86 5.21
N ARG A 224 9.96 -3.22 4.64
CA ARG A 224 10.17 -1.76 4.73
C ARG A 224 9.72 -1.08 3.45
N GLY A 225 8.74 -0.20 3.57
CA GLY A 225 8.21 0.58 2.46
C GLY A 225 6.91 1.26 2.86
N SER A 226 6.18 1.75 1.86
CA SER A 226 4.84 2.31 2.04
C SER A 226 3.93 1.91 0.88
N ILE A 227 2.61 1.98 1.10
CA ILE A 227 1.63 1.88 0.03
C ILE A 227 1.06 3.27 -0.20
N LYS A 228 1.16 3.79 -1.42
CA LYS A 228 0.57 5.07 -1.83
C LYS A 228 -0.16 4.88 -3.14
N THR A 229 -1.40 5.38 -3.21
CA THR A 229 -2.25 5.30 -4.42
C THR A 229 -2.25 3.91 -5.07
N GLY A 230 -2.36 2.85 -4.26
CA GLY A 230 -2.34 1.46 -4.73
C GLY A 230 -1.00 0.91 -5.22
N SER A 231 0.10 1.67 -5.07
CA SER A 231 1.46 1.23 -5.40
C SER A 231 2.25 0.92 -4.14
N PHE A 232 2.98 -0.20 -4.14
CA PHE A 232 4.00 -0.47 -3.15
C PHE A 232 5.28 0.29 -3.50
N ILE A 233 5.79 1.06 -2.56
CA ILE A 233 7.01 1.86 -2.67
C ILE A 233 8.05 1.28 -1.70
N PRO A 234 9.11 0.61 -2.19
CA PRO A 234 10.15 0.07 -1.33
C PRO A 234 10.92 1.17 -0.61
N HIS A 235 11.24 0.98 0.67
CA HIS A 235 12.03 1.95 1.43
C HIS A 235 13.43 2.19 0.82
N LYS A 236 14.03 1.14 0.23
CA LYS A 236 15.33 1.27 -0.45
C LYS A 236 15.28 2.27 -1.60
N PHE A 237 14.19 2.28 -2.37
CA PHE A 237 13.98 3.25 -3.45
C PHE A 237 13.89 4.68 -2.90
N GLU A 238 13.11 4.88 -1.84
CA GLU A 238 12.97 6.19 -1.18
C GLU A 238 14.30 6.70 -0.58
N SER A 239 15.05 5.80 0.06
CA SER A 239 16.39 6.10 0.60
C SER A 239 17.32 6.52 -0.52
N GLN A 240 17.44 5.73 -1.59
CA GLN A 240 18.33 6.04 -2.73
C GLN A 240 17.99 7.39 -3.39
N LYS A 241 16.70 7.70 -3.52
CA LYS A 241 16.25 9.01 -4.03
C LYS A 241 16.65 10.15 -3.09
N THR A 242 16.59 9.94 -1.78
CA THR A 242 16.98 10.94 -0.79
C THR A 242 18.50 11.10 -0.76
N ASP A 243 19.25 10.00 -0.77
CA ASP A 243 20.71 9.98 -0.77
C ASP A 243 21.28 10.65 -2.02
N ALA A 244 20.66 10.46 -3.19
CA ALA A 244 21.04 11.13 -4.43
C ALA A 244 20.88 12.66 -4.33
N LEU A 245 19.79 13.15 -3.72
CA LEU A 245 19.61 14.59 -3.51
C LEU A 245 20.64 15.14 -2.51
N LEU A 246 20.90 14.43 -1.42
CA LEU A 246 21.89 14.83 -0.43
C LEU A 246 23.30 14.88 -1.03
N SER A 247 23.66 13.88 -1.84
CA SER A 247 24.94 13.87 -2.54
C SER A 247 25.05 15.06 -3.49
N PHE A 248 23.99 15.35 -4.26
CA PHE A 248 23.97 16.50 -5.17
C PHE A 248 24.13 17.81 -4.40
N LEU A 249 23.39 17.99 -3.32
CA LEU A 249 23.41 19.20 -2.50
C LEU A 249 24.77 19.39 -1.80
N ARG A 250 25.40 18.31 -1.31
CA ARG A 250 26.75 18.38 -0.70
C ARG A 250 27.82 18.79 -1.71
N THR A 251 27.73 18.32 -2.95
CA THR A 251 28.73 18.61 -3.98
C THR A 251 28.55 20.02 -4.56
N ASN A 252 27.32 20.41 -4.87
CA ASN A 252 27.05 21.65 -5.60
C ASN A 252 26.65 22.81 -4.69
N GLN A 253 26.33 22.54 -3.43
CA GLN A 253 25.83 23.52 -2.46
C GLN A 253 24.55 24.26 -2.90
N TYR A 254 23.82 23.75 -3.89
CA TYR A 254 22.50 24.24 -4.26
C TYR A 254 21.60 23.08 -4.70
N ILE A 255 20.29 23.32 -4.73
CA ILE A 255 19.29 22.38 -5.23
C ILE A 255 18.07 23.13 -5.76
N SER A 256 17.57 22.75 -6.95
CA SER A 256 16.42 23.44 -7.54
C SER A 256 15.08 22.96 -6.98
N LYS A 257 14.10 23.87 -6.94
CA LYS A 257 12.71 23.54 -6.58
C LYS A 257 12.16 22.43 -7.48
N GLN A 258 12.50 22.48 -8.77
CA GLN A 258 12.10 21.46 -9.75
C GLN A 258 12.70 20.08 -9.48
N GLN A 259 14.00 19.99 -9.12
CA GLN A 259 14.64 18.71 -8.76
C GLN A 259 13.97 18.07 -7.55
N LEU A 260 13.56 18.89 -6.58
CA LEU A 260 12.78 18.44 -5.44
C LEU A 260 11.36 18.01 -5.83
N HIS A 261 10.67 18.74 -6.72
CA HIS A 261 9.36 18.33 -7.25
C HIS A 261 9.38 17.00 -8.00
N GLN A 262 10.42 16.77 -8.81
CA GLN A 262 10.60 15.49 -9.50
C GLN A 262 10.89 14.35 -8.52
N ASN A 263 11.47 14.67 -7.38
CA ASN A 263 11.61 13.74 -6.27
C ASN A 263 10.37 13.79 -5.36
N ARG A 264 9.26 13.19 -5.83
CA ARG A 264 7.97 13.14 -5.12
C ARG A 264 8.10 12.75 -3.63
N VAL A 265 9.08 11.92 -3.28
CA VAL A 265 9.40 11.51 -1.90
C VAL A 265 9.90 12.68 -1.06
N GLY A 266 10.75 13.55 -1.61
CA GLY A 266 11.23 14.76 -0.93
C GLY A 266 10.11 15.77 -0.69
N MET A 267 9.31 16.07 -1.72
CA MET A 267 8.23 17.06 -1.62
C MET A 267 7.07 16.64 -0.72
N GLU A 268 6.64 15.37 -0.78
CA GLU A 268 5.61 14.86 0.13
C GLU A 268 6.08 14.92 1.58
N ARG A 269 7.36 14.63 1.88
CA ARG A 269 7.87 14.74 3.25
C ARG A 269 7.96 16.19 3.71
N ILE A 270 8.21 17.14 2.82
CA ILE A 270 8.20 18.58 3.15
C ILE A 270 6.77 19.05 3.45
N HIS A 271 5.78 18.69 2.61
CA HIS A 271 4.39 19.13 2.80
C HIS A 271 3.62 18.34 3.86
N HIS A 272 3.90 17.05 4.05
CA HIS A 272 3.07 16.15 4.87
C HIS A 272 3.60 15.97 6.31
N ASN A 273 4.88 16.26 6.59
CA ASN A 273 5.47 16.09 7.94
C ASN A 273 5.55 17.37 8.80
N GLN A 274 4.74 18.41 8.55
CA GLN A 274 4.85 19.68 9.31
C GLN A 274 6.29 20.22 9.32
N ILE A 275 7.02 20.11 8.20
CA ILE A 275 8.36 20.69 8.10
C ILE A 275 8.18 22.05 7.43
N ASP A 276 8.27 23.11 8.23
CA ASP A 276 8.03 24.49 7.81
C ASP A 276 9.01 24.98 6.73
N SER A 277 10.18 24.32 6.59
CA SER A 277 11.19 24.68 5.58
C SER A 277 12.01 23.50 5.04
N PRO A 278 12.35 23.47 3.74
CA PRO A 278 13.28 22.49 3.15
C PRO A 278 14.65 22.43 3.84
N SER A 279 15.10 23.54 4.43
CA SER A 279 16.31 23.58 5.27
C SER A 279 16.22 22.61 6.44
N ALA A 280 15.12 22.62 7.20
CA ALA A 280 14.90 21.70 8.30
C ALA A 280 14.79 20.23 7.84
N TYR A 281 14.28 19.98 6.63
CA TYR A 281 14.27 18.64 6.05
C TYR A 281 15.70 18.11 5.83
N PHE A 282 16.54 18.86 5.13
CA PHE A 282 17.92 18.44 4.83
C PHE A 282 18.80 18.36 6.07
N GLN A 283 18.59 19.24 7.06
CA GLN A 283 19.27 19.15 8.36
C GLN A 283 18.97 17.83 9.08
N LYS A 284 17.70 17.41 9.11
CA LYS A 284 17.30 16.09 9.67
C LYS A 284 17.92 14.91 8.90
N GLN A 285 18.26 15.09 7.63
CA GLN A 285 18.93 14.08 6.82
C GLN A 285 20.48 14.17 6.89
N GLY A 286 21.03 15.03 7.75
CA GLY A 286 22.47 15.16 7.96
C GLY A 286 23.19 16.08 6.97
N TYR A 287 22.52 17.13 6.50
CA TYR A 287 23.16 18.28 5.86
C TYR A 287 23.43 19.36 6.92
N SER A 288 24.69 19.79 7.06
CA SER A 288 25.13 20.67 8.16
C SER A 288 25.06 22.16 7.87
N HIS A 289 25.11 22.56 6.59
CA HIS A 289 25.17 23.97 6.20
C HIS A 289 23.79 24.61 6.16
N SER A 290 23.72 25.93 6.30
CA SER A 290 22.44 26.63 6.22
C SER A 290 22.03 26.78 4.76
N LEU A 291 20.73 26.80 4.50
CA LEU A 291 20.18 26.97 3.16
C LEU A 291 19.35 28.24 3.10
N ILE A 292 19.65 29.06 2.11
CA ILE A 292 18.93 30.28 1.75
C ILE A 292 17.96 29.92 0.62
N GLU A 293 16.70 30.30 0.78
CA GLU A 293 15.69 30.16 -0.27
C GLU A 293 15.77 31.34 -1.25
N LEU A 294 15.93 31.03 -2.52
CA LEU A 294 15.81 31.97 -3.64
C LEU A 294 14.49 31.71 -4.40
N ASP A 295 14.33 32.29 -5.59
CA ASP A 295 13.10 32.19 -6.39
C ASP A 295 12.88 30.75 -6.86
N SER A 296 13.88 30.17 -7.54
CA SER A 296 13.78 28.86 -8.18
C SER A 296 14.66 27.76 -7.56
N ILE A 297 15.54 28.14 -6.63
CA ILE A 297 16.51 27.23 -6.00
C ILE A 297 16.67 27.50 -4.50
N TRP A 298 17.25 26.54 -3.79
CA TRP A 298 17.88 26.75 -2.48
C TRP A 298 19.38 26.66 -2.64
N VAL A 299 20.10 27.54 -1.97
CA VAL A 299 21.56 27.66 -2.05
C VAL A 299 22.17 27.67 -0.65
N GLY A 300 23.35 27.09 -0.50
CA GLY A 300 24.16 27.16 0.71
C GLY A 300 24.64 28.58 0.96
N ASP A 301 24.70 28.96 2.23
CA ASP A 301 25.36 30.20 2.68
C ASP A 301 26.80 30.29 2.18
N ASP A 302 27.57 29.21 2.34
CA ASP A 302 28.97 29.15 1.91
C ASP A 302 29.14 29.49 0.41
N LEU A 303 28.28 28.95 -0.46
CA LEU A 303 28.33 29.23 -1.90
C LEU A 303 27.96 30.69 -2.22
N VAL A 304 27.04 31.29 -1.46
CA VAL A 304 26.68 32.70 -1.62
C VAL A 304 27.85 33.61 -1.24
N GLU A 305 28.57 33.27 -0.16
CA GLU A 305 29.80 33.98 0.23
C GLU A 305 30.93 33.82 -0.78
N GLU A 306 31.05 32.63 -1.40
CA GLU A 306 32.00 32.37 -2.49
C GLU A 306 31.69 33.24 -3.72
N PHE A 307 30.42 33.33 -4.15
CA PHE A 307 30.02 34.21 -5.25
C PHE A 307 30.32 35.67 -4.95
N HIS A 308 30.01 36.14 -3.73
CA HIS A 308 30.30 37.50 -3.30
C HIS A 308 31.79 37.82 -3.38
N SER A 309 32.63 36.91 -2.86
CA SER A 309 34.09 37.06 -2.84
C SER A 309 34.65 37.09 -4.26
N THR A 310 34.22 36.15 -5.11
CA THR A 310 34.62 36.03 -6.51
C THR A 310 34.27 37.30 -7.30
N ILE A 311 33.03 37.79 -7.22
CA ILE A 311 32.61 39.02 -7.91
C ILE A 311 33.42 40.22 -7.43
N THR A 312 33.62 40.34 -6.13
CA THR A 312 34.36 41.46 -5.53
C THR A 312 35.82 41.45 -5.98
N GLU A 313 36.47 40.30 -6.01
CA GLU A 313 37.88 40.15 -6.43
C GLU A 313 38.05 40.53 -7.91
N PHE A 314 37.33 39.86 -8.80
CA PHE A 314 37.45 40.11 -10.25
C PHE A 314 37.08 41.54 -10.65
N VAL A 315 36.04 42.14 -10.05
CA VAL A 315 35.68 43.53 -10.38
C VAL A 315 36.76 44.51 -9.90
N ASN A 316 37.48 44.19 -8.82
CA ASN A 316 38.60 45.00 -8.34
C ASN A 316 39.89 44.81 -9.15
N GLU A 317 40.10 43.63 -9.74
CA GLU A 317 41.25 43.37 -10.61
C GLU A 317 41.03 43.89 -12.05
N ASP A 318 39.95 43.46 -12.70
CA ASP A 318 39.70 43.66 -14.13
C ASP A 318 38.72 44.82 -14.43
N GLY A 319 38.07 45.37 -13.40
CA GLY A 319 37.13 46.49 -13.52
C GLY A 319 35.69 46.07 -13.85
N PHE A 320 35.49 44.86 -14.36
CA PHE A 320 34.18 44.28 -14.62
C PHE A 320 34.20 42.75 -14.58
N ILE A 321 33.03 42.13 -14.41
CA ILE A 321 32.82 40.67 -14.53
C ILE A 321 31.49 40.37 -15.21
N GLU A 322 31.45 39.30 -16.01
CA GLU A 322 30.23 38.73 -16.56
C GLU A 322 29.65 37.69 -15.59
N LEU A 323 28.38 37.86 -15.20
CA LEU A 323 27.71 37.03 -14.20
C LEU A 323 27.62 35.55 -14.60
N SER A 324 27.56 35.25 -15.90
CA SER A 324 27.52 33.88 -16.44
C SER A 324 28.80 33.07 -16.12
N THR A 325 29.91 33.74 -15.82
CA THR A 325 31.19 33.10 -15.47
C THR A 325 31.25 32.67 -14.00
N VAL A 326 30.37 33.23 -13.16
CA VAL A 326 30.32 32.98 -11.71
C VAL A 326 29.16 32.06 -11.36
N PHE A 327 27.97 32.35 -11.89
CA PHE A 327 26.76 31.64 -11.51
C PHE A 327 26.55 30.38 -12.36
N PRO A 328 26.22 29.23 -11.74
CA PRO A 328 25.80 28.04 -12.47
C PRO A 328 24.55 28.31 -13.34
N PRO A 329 24.38 27.62 -14.48
CA PRO A 329 23.23 27.80 -15.37
C PRO A 329 21.88 27.42 -14.75
N SER A 330 21.89 26.80 -13.56
CA SER A 330 20.68 26.51 -12.78
C SER A 330 20.07 27.74 -12.10
N PHE A 331 20.80 28.86 -12.03
CA PHE A 331 20.33 30.10 -11.40
C PHE A 331 19.55 30.93 -12.43
N THR A 332 18.32 31.30 -12.10
CA THR A 332 17.54 32.21 -12.95
C THR A 332 18.00 33.66 -12.75
N PRO A 333 17.67 34.59 -13.68
CA PRO A 333 18.01 36.00 -13.50
C PRO A 333 17.46 36.60 -12.19
N LYS A 334 16.33 36.09 -11.69
CA LYS A 334 15.79 36.48 -10.38
C LYS A 334 16.66 35.96 -9.23
N ASP A 335 17.10 34.71 -9.28
CA ASP A 335 18.01 34.13 -8.27
C ASP A 335 19.32 34.93 -8.20
N VAL A 336 19.91 35.22 -9.36
CA VAL A 336 21.12 36.06 -9.46
C VAL A 336 20.87 37.45 -8.85
N SER A 337 19.75 38.10 -9.18
CA SER A 337 19.41 39.41 -8.60
C SER A 337 19.26 39.38 -7.08
N LEU A 338 18.76 38.28 -6.50
CA LEU A 338 18.60 38.11 -5.06
C LEU A 338 19.95 37.92 -4.35
N VAL A 339 20.89 37.21 -4.98
CA VAL A 339 22.26 37.06 -4.48
C VAL A 339 23.00 38.40 -4.56
N LEU A 340 22.93 39.10 -5.70
CA LEU A 340 23.62 40.38 -5.89
C LEU A 340 23.16 41.48 -4.91
N LYS A 341 21.89 41.47 -4.49
CA LYS A 341 21.36 42.40 -3.47
C LYS A 341 22.04 42.26 -2.10
N GLN A 342 22.73 41.15 -1.85
CA GLN A 342 23.47 40.93 -0.60
C GLN A 342 24.89 41.52 -0.66
N ILE A 343 25.39 41.90 -1.84
CA ILE A 343 26.69 42.56 -2.00
C ILE A 343 26.59 44.01 -1.52
N PRO A 344 27.43 44.45 -0.56
CA PRO A 344 27.39 45.79 -0.03
C PRO A 344 27.87 46.81 -1.07
N LYS A 345 27.26 48.00 -1.06
CA LYS A 345 27.61 49.14 -1.94
C LYS A 345 27.47 48.85 -3.44
N LEU A 346 26.62 47.89 -3.80
CA LEU A 346 26.21 47.58 -5.17
C LEU A 346 24.94 48.36 -5.54
N ALA A 347 24.92 48.98 -6.73
CA ALA A 347 23.76 49.65 -7.31
C ALA A 347 23.22 48.87 -8.51
N PHE A 348 21.90 48.87 -8.68
CA PHE A 348 21.22 48.32 -9.86
C PHE A 348 20.91 49.38 -10.92
N GLU A 349 21.21 50.65 -10.63
CA GLU A 349 21.06 51.77 -11.53
C GLU A 349 22.35 52.59 -11.51
N PHE A 350 22.80 53.02 -12.69
CA PHE A 350 23.96 53.91 -12.79
C PHE A 350 23.52 55.35 -12.52
N ALA A 351 24.16 55.99 -11.53
CA ALA A 351 24.05 57.42 -11.30
C ALA A 351 25.44 58.03 -11.22
N VAL A 352 25.65 59.10 -12.00
CA VAL A 352 26.92 59.83 -12.02
C VAL A 352 27.18 60.43 -10.63
N ASN A 353 28.37 60.19 -10.07
CA ASN A 353 28.76 60.55 -8.70
C ASN A 353 28.03 59.78 -7.58
N SER A 354 27.44 58.61 -7.88
CA SER A 354 26.92 57.71 -6.85
C SER A 354 28.03 57.25 -5.90
N PRO A 355 27.78 57.14 -4.58
CA PRO A 355 28.74 56.60 -3.61
C PRO A 355 28.89 55.07 -3.68
N THR A 356 28.30 54.40 -4.69
CA THR A 356 28.36 52.95 -4.88
C THR A 356 29.67 52.52 -5.50
N ILE A 357 30.23 51.40 -5.04
CA ILE A 357 31.51 50.88 -5.55
C ILE A 357 31.28 50.05 -6.81
N TYR A 358 30.16 49.34 -6.87
CA TYR A 358 29.80 48.46 -7.99
C TYR A 358 28.45 48.86 -8.57
N THR A 359 28.30 48.71 -9.89
CA THR A 359 27.05 48.93 -10.61
C THR A 359 26.74 47.72 -11.50
N VAL A 360 25.52 47.19 -11.40
CA VAL A 360 25.03 46.10 -12.25
C VAL A 360 24.49 46.67 -13.56
N LEU A 361 24.95 46.14 -14.68
CA LEU A 361 24.52 46.50 -16.03
C LEU A 361 24.15 45.23 -16.80
N GLY A 362 22.87 44.85 -16.73
CA GLY A 362 22.39 43.61 -17.34
C GLY A 362 23.11 42.39 -16.75
N ASP A 363 23.87 41.68 -17.58
CA ASP A 363 24.62 40.48 -17.21
C ASP A 363 26.03 40.77 -16.66
N PHE A 364 26.37 42.05 -16.45
CA PHE A 364 27.69 42.47 -15.99
C PHE A 364 27.62 43.20 -14.64
N VAL A 365 28.68 43.05 -13.84
CA VAL A 365 28.96 43.92 -12.70
C VAL A 365 30.22 44.70 -13.02
N VAL A 366 30.15 46.03 -12.93
CA VAL A 366 31.24 46.93 -13.30
C VAL A 366 31.55 47.86 -12.14
N ARG A 367 32.81 48.25 -12.00
CA ARG A 367 33.22 49.26 -11.03
C ARG A 367 32.64 50.62 -11.40
N THR A 368 32.01 51.28 -10.43
CA THR A 368 31.27 52.53 -10.67
C THR A 368 32.20 53.69 -11.03
N ASP A 369 33.43 53.72 -10.51
CA ASP A 369 34.48 54.68 -10.89
C ASP A 369 34.87 54.54 -12.37
N LEU A 370 35.07 53.31 -12.86
CA LEU A 370 35.33 53.03 -14.26
C LEU A 370 34.17 53.50 -15.13
N LEU A 371 32.92 53.20 -14.74
CA LEU A 371 31.74 53.71 -15.44
C LEU A 371 31.64 55.24 -15.40
N ASN A 372 31.99 55.88 -14.28
CA ASN A 372 32.01 57.34 -14.17
C ASN A 372 33.07 57.94 -15.10
N THR A 373 34.27 57.38 -15.15
CA THR A 373 35.34 57.81 -16.08
C THR A 373 34.88 57.68 -17.52
N LEU A 374 34.28 56.55 -17.89
CA LEU A 374 33.72 56.33 -19.22
C LEU A 374 32.60 57.31 -19.56
N ALA A 375 31.65 57.52 -18.65
CA ALA A 375 30.54 58.44 -18.84
C ALA A 375 31.02 59.89 -18.96
N LEU A 376 31.99 60.32 -18.14
CA LEU A 376 32.56 61.67 -18.21
C LEU A 376 33.38 61.89 -19.48
N ASN A 377 34.19 60.90 -19.89
CA ASN A 377 34.91 60.96 -21.16
C ASN A 377 33.95 61.04 -22.33
N HIS A 378 32.87 60.25 -22.31
CA HIS A 378 31.84 60.29 -23.32
C HIS A 378 31.12 61.65 -23.36
N LEU A 379 30.73 62.21 -22.21
CA LEU A 379 30.12 63.54 -22.14
C LEU A 379 31.06 64.63 -22.68
N ARG A 380 32.35 64.59 -22.34
CA ARG A 380 33.36 65.51 -22.90
C ARG A 380 33.53 65.34 -24.41
N SER A 381 33.55 64.10 -24.90
CA SER A 381 33.60 63.77 -26.33
C SER A 381 32.39 64.36 -27.05
N MET A 382 31.19 64.18 -26.49
CA MET A 382 29.95 64.77 -27.00
C MET A 382 29.96 66.30 -26.96
N GLU A 383 30.36 66.93 -25.85
CA GLU A 383 30.48 68.39 -25.74
C GLU A 383 31.44 68.95 -26.80
N SER A 384 32.58 68.31 -27.01
CA SER A 384 33.54 68.68 -28.05
C SER A 384 32.96 68.51 -29.46
N ALA A 385 32.18 67.46 -29.69
CA ALA A 385 31.51 67.20 -30.96
C ALA A 385 30.42 68.24 -31.25
N VAL A 386 29.61 68.59 -30.24
CA VAL A 386 28.57 69.64 -30.32
C VAL A 386 29.20 71.00 -30.57
N LEU A 387 30.26 71.37 -29.86
CA LEU A 387 30.98 72.63 -30.10
C LEU A 387 31.55 72.71 -31.52
N ASN A 388 32.11 71.60 -32.04
CA ASN A 388 32.60 71.51 -33.41
C ASN A 388 31.47 71.58 -34.45
N ALA A 389 30.31 70.97 -34.18
CA ALA A 389 29.14 71.00 -35.07
C ALA A 389 28.50 72.40 -35.11
N LEU A 390 28.44 73.10 -33.97
CA LEU A 390 27.98 74.48 -33.86
C LEU A 390 28.90 75.45 -34.63
N GLN A 391 30.22 75.23 -34.59
CA GLN A 391 31.18 76.01 -35.40
C GLN A 391 31.05 75.75 -36.92
N LYS A 392 30.47 74.61 -37.31
CA LYS A 392 30.32 74.18 -38.72
C LYS A 392 28.89 74.24 -39.26
N ASN A 393 27.91 74.78 -38.50
CA ASN A 393 26.48 74.79 -38.86
C ASN A 393 25.91 73.40 -39.23
N GLN A 394 26.28 72.35 -38.49
CA GLN A 394 25.79 70.98 -38.71
C GLN A 394 24.69 70.58 -37.71
N THR A 395 23.88 69.58 -38.07
CA THR A 395 22.74 69.09 -37.25
C THR A 395 23.23 68.28 -36.04
N LEU A 396 22.47 68.35 -34.93
CA LEU A 396 22.81 67.70 -33.64
C LEU A 396 23.06 66.19 -33.74
N ASP A 397 22.42 65.49 -34.69
CA ASP A 397 22.58 64.04 -34.87
C ASP A 397 24.02 63.61 -35.21
N SER A 398 24.82 64.52 -35.77
CA SER A 398 26.24 64.28 -36.05
C SER A 398 27.14 64.22 -34.80
N CYS A 399 26.59 64.54 -33.63
CA CYS A 399 27.33 64.63 -32.36
C CYS A 399 27.26 63.36 -31.51
N VAL A 400 26.44 62.37 -31.90
CA VAL A 400 26.38 61.07 -31.24
C VAL A 400 27.47 60.17 -31.83
N PRO A 401 28.46 59.69 -31.04
CA PRO A 401 29.55 58.88 -31.56
C PRO A 401 29.05 57.48 -31.96
N SER A 402 29.70 56.88 -32.96
CA SER A 402 29.43 55.50 -33.39
C SER A 402 29.92 54.48 -32.36
N ILE A 403 29.35 53.28 -32.40
CA ILE A 403 29.73 52.16 -31.51
C ILE A 403 31.23 51.86 -31.56
N GLU A 404 31.85 51.97 -32.74
CA GLU A 404 33.29 51.75 -32.94
C GLU A 404 34.15 52.76 -32.17
N LYS A 405 33.70 54.02 -32.10
CA LYS A 405 34.38 55.09 -31.38
C LYS A 405 34.27 54.92 -29.85
N LEU A 406 33.11 54.43 -29.39
CA LEU A 406 32.90 54.05 -27.99
C LEU A 406 33.79 52.88 -27.55
N GLN A 407 34.02 51.90 -28.44
CA GLN A 407 34.93 50.77 -28.18
C GLN A 407 36.39 51.20 -28.08
N GLU A 408 36.79 52.25 -28.80
CA GLU A 408 38.13 52.83 -28.72
C GLU A 408 38.32 53.64 -27.43
N GLU A 409 37.34 54.47 -27.06
CA GLU A 409 37.31 55.20 -25.78
C GLU A 409 37.34 54.23 -24.56
N LEU A 410 36.68 53.07 -24.67
CA LEU A 410 36.73 52.02 -23.65
C LEU A 410 38.15 51.45 -23.45
N ARG A 411 38.90 51.28 -24.54
CA ARG A 411 40.29 50.79 -24.50
C ARG A 411 41.21 51.83 -23.88
N GLU A 412 41.07 53.10 -24.23
CA GLU A 412 41.89 54.17 -23.66
C GLU A 412 41.66 54.35 -22.15
N ALA A 413 40.40 54.30 -21.71
CA ALA A 413 40.05 54.40 -20.29
C ALA A 413 40.62 53.24 -19.46
N SER A 414 40.65 52.02 -20.01
CA SER A 414 41.26 50.87 -19.32
C SER A 414 42.78 51.02 -19.13
N VAL A 415 43.49 51.64 -20.08
CA VAL A 415 44.95 51.81 -20.03
C VAL A 415 45.37 52.92 -19.06
N CYS A 416 44.60 53.99 -18.93
CA CYS A 416 44.94 55.14 -18.07
C CYS A 416 44.90 54.85 -16.57
N ASP A 417 44.02 53.94 -16.12
CA ASP A 417 43.91 53.56 -14.71
C ASP A 417 44.64 52.24 -14.37
N GLY A 418 45.47 51.72 -15.29
CA GLY A 418 46.29 50.53 -15.07
C GLY A 418 45.56 49.19 -15.27
N PHE A 419 44.36 49.17 -15.84
CA PHE A 419 43.58 47.96 -16.10
C PHE A 419 43.98 47.34 -17.44
N ALA A 420 44.76 46.27 -17.40
CA ALA A 420 45.11 45.53 -18.61
C ALA A 420 43.93 44.68 -19.09
N VAL A 421 43.21 45.15 -20.13
CA VAL A 421 42.18 44.34 -20.81
C VAL A 421 42.87 43.18 -21.53
N LYS A 422 42.91 42.00 -20.90
CA LYS A 422 43.25 40.75 -21.60
C LYS A 422 42.03 40.29 -22.38
N ARG A 423 42.20 40.12 -23.69
CA ARG A 423 41.21 39.45 -24.55
C ARG A 423 40.96 38.04 -23.99
N TYR A 424 39.74 37.78 -23.57
CA TYR A 424 39.24 36.42 -23.42
C TYR A 424 38.90 35.92 -24.83
N ASP A 425 39.84 35.23 -25.47
CA ASP A 425 39.54 34.49 -26.69
C ASP A 425 38.64 33.32 -26.30
N GLY A 426 37.37 33.39 -26.71
CA GLY A 426 36.37 32.34 -26.51
C GLY A 426 36.87 31.01 -27.05
N GLY A 427 37.36 30.16 -26.14
CA GLY A 427 37.62 28.76 -26.41
C GLY A 427 36.31 28.06 -26.75
N ASN A 428 36.24 27.56 -27.98
CA ASN A 428 35.20 26.64 -28.47
C ASN A 428 34.86 25.57 -27.42
N VAL A 429 33.66 25.63 -26.85
CA VAL A 429 33.05 24.48 -26.18
C VAL A 429 32.27 23.69 -27.23
N ARG A 430 32.87 22.59 -27.68
CA ARG A 430 32.17 21.49 -28.36
C ARG A 430 31.59 20.56 -27.28
N GLN A 431 30.28 20.33 -27.40
CA GLN A 431 29.44 19.25 -26.86
C GLN A 431 29.29 19.09 -25.35
#